data_AF-A0A954VGU7-F1
#
_entry.id   AF-A0A954VGU7-F1
#
_cell.length_a   1.000
_cell.length_b   1.000
_cell.length_c   1.000
_cell.angle_alpha   90.00
_cell.angle_beta   90.00
_cell.angle_gamma   90.00
#
_symmetry.space_group_name_H-M   'P 1'
#
loop_
_entity.id
_entity.type
_entity.pdbx_description
1 polymer ?
#
loop_
_entity_poly.entity_id
_entity_poly.type
_entity_poly.pdbx_seq_one_letter_code
_entity_poly.pdbx_strand_id
1 'polypeptide(L)'
;MAPDKCDFENDLIRVSEELIKIVRETAKDRFRNSIAVGTFRHTAIAKVMHQIAYEGIGDKPEYSFLMRDGSVSANFPNGKLYSEPLTMPRTVPKLSLGLISFRHPEMDYLVDQYVITNFSIPKNASMADTEAYAFEATMNLLTDPLLKRGAVIRVYHTGLEPVVIGLYRAVATHLLNRLSDGLRRRFVVIPCLFVGKRDLPPWTPKSPGALPESYYELTPWF
;
A
#
# COMPACT_ATOMS: atom_id res chain seq x y z
N MET A 1 25.78 9.96 -1.32
CA MET A 1 25.66 8.50 -1.20
C MET A 1 24.19 8.16 -1.10
N ALA A 2 23.69 7.22 -1.90
CA ALA A 2 22.39 6.61 -1.62
C ALA A 2 22.53 5.79 -0.32
N PRO A 3 21.52 5.76 0.55
CA PRO A 3 21.56 4.93 1.75
C PRO A 3 21.80 3.47 1.36
N ASP A 4 22.62 2.76 2.13
CA ASP A 4 22.70 1.30 2.00
C ASP A 4 21.30 0.71 2.26
N LYS A 5 20.99 -0.49 1.74
CA LYS A 5 19.72 -1.18 2.05
C LYS A 5 19.49 -1.28 3.56
N CYS A 6 20.57 -1.49 4.31
CA CYS A 6 20.58 -1.47 5.77
C CYS A 6 20.12 -0.11 6.34
N ASP A 7 20.61 1.00 5.80
CA ASP A 7 20.23 2.35 6.24
C ASP A 7 18.75 2.65 5.93
N PHE A 8 18.27 2.23 4.75
CA PHE A 8 16.86 2.38 4.38
C PHE A 8 15.93 1.58 5.29
N GLU A 9 16.29 0.32 5.58
CA GLU A 9 15.51 -0.54 6.46
C GLU A 9 15.45 0.05 7.88
N ASN A 10 16.57 0.53 8.42
CA ASN A 10 16.63 1.20 9.71
C ASN A 10 15.78 2.48 9.74
N ASP A 11 15.85 3.32 8.70
CA ASP A 11 15.00 4.52 8.59
C ASP A 11 13.52 4.15 8.52
N LEU A 12 13.16 3.12 7.74
CA LEU A 12 11.80 2.63 7.62
C LEU A 12 11.28 2.10 8.96
N ILE A 13 12.07 1.32 9.70
CA ILE A 13 11.72 0.83 11.04
C ILE A 13 11.42 2.03 11.94
N ARG A 14 12.37 2.96 12.06
CA ARG A 14 12.24 4.15 12.91
C ARG A 14 10.99 4.97 12.60
N VAL A 15 10.77 5.31 11.32
CA VAL A 15 9.61 6.12 10.90
C VAL A 15 8.30 5.36 11.12
N SER A 16 8.28 4.04 10.93
CA SER A 16 7.08 3.23 11.16
C SER A 16 6.74 3.11 12.64
N GLU A 17 7.74 2.97 13.51
CA GLU A 17 7.55 2.94 14.97
C GLU A 17 7.01 4.26 15.50
N GLU A 18 7.55 5.38 15.02
CA GLU A 18 7.05 6.72 15.35
C GLU A 18 5.59 6.89 14.93
N LEU A 19 5.25 6.46 13.71
CA LEU A 19 3.88 6.52 13.22
C LEU A 19 2.94 5.63 14.05
N ILE A 20 3.35 4.42 14.39
CA ILE A 20 2.55 3.53 15.26
C ILE A 20 2.35 4.11 16.65
N LYS A 21 3.34 4.82 17.20
CA LYS A 21 3.20 5.51 18.48
C LYS A 21 2.13 6.60 18.39
N ILE A 22 2.18 7.45 17.36
CA ILE A 22 1.20 8.53 17.15
C ILE A 22 -0.21 7.97 16.93
N VAL A 23 -0.30 6.88 16.15
CA VAL A 23 -1.53 6.12 15.93
C VAL A 23 -2.10 5.60 17.25
N ARG A 24 -1.29 4.96 18.09
CA ARG A 24 -1.71 4.43 19.40
C ARG A 24 -2.12 5.53 20.36
N GLU A 25 -1.42 6.65 20.37
CA GLU A 25 -1.79 7.82 21.19
C GLU A 25 -3.14 8.40 20.75
N THR A 26 -3.35 8.51 19.44
CA THR A 26 -4.64 8.96 18.88
C THR A 26 -5.77 7.99 19.19
N ALA A 27 -5.50 6.68 19.13
CA ALA A 27 -6.48 5.64 19.43
C ALA A 27 -6.93 5.61 20.91
N LYS A 28 -6.12 6.12 21.84
CA LYS A 28 -6.50 6.26 23.26
C LYS A 28 -7.55 7.35 23.49
N ASP A 29 -7.60 8.35 22.62
CA ASP A 29 -8.64 9.38 22.69
C ASP A 29 -9.96 8.80 22.18
N ARG A 30 -10.84 8.44 23.14
CA ARG A 30 -12.14 7.84 22.83
C ARG A 30 -12.99 8.72 21.90
N PHE A 31 -12.77 10.03 21.89
CA PHE A 31 -13.53 10.98 21.07
C PHE A 31 -12.97 11.15 19.65
N ARG A 32 -11.74 10.71 19.37
CA ARG A 32 -11.16 10.75 18.02
C ARG A 32 -11.40 9.44 17.27
N ASN A 33 -12.06 9.54 16.12
CA ASN A 33 -12.26 8.40 15.20
C ASN A 33 -11.27 8.39 14.03
N SER A 34 -10.46 9.45 13.89
CA SER A 34 -9.54 9.62 12.78
C SER A 34 -8.09 9.67 13.26
N ILE A 35 -7.22 8.95 12.56
CA ILE A 35 -5.77 8.95 12.76
C ILE A 35 -5.17 9.96 11.77
N ALA A 36 -4.45 10.96 12.26
CA ALA A 36 -3.70 11.86 11.39
C ALA A 36 -2.56 11.11 10.70
N VAL A 37 -2.54 11.10 9.37
CA VAL A 37 -1.49 10.45 8.55
C VAL A 37 -0.77 11.41 7.60
N GLY A 38 -1.21 12.66 7.55
CA GLY A 38 -0.73 13.63 6.57
C GLY A 38 0.73 14.04 6.71
N THR A 39 1.36 13.83 7.86
CA THR A 39 2.75 14.26 8.11
C THR A 39 3.80 13.23 7.71
N PHE A 40 3.41 12.05 7.21
CA PHE A 40 4.31 10.91 7.12
C PHE A 40 4.70 10.54 5.68
N ARG A 41 5.89 9.93 5.56
CA ARG A 41 6.37 9.37 4.30
C ARG A 41 5.47 8.21 3.87
N HIS A 42 5.07 8.22 2.60
CA HIS A 42 4.26 7.15 1.99
C HIS A 42 4.84 5.74 2.18
N THR A 43 6.17 5.62 2.33
CA THR A 43 6.88 4.36 2.61
C THR A 43 6.47 3.73 3.94
N ALA A 44 6.20 4.54 4.97
CA ALA A 44 5.79 4.05 6.29
C ALA A 44 4.29 3.71 6.36
N ILE A 45 3.46 4.39 5.54
CA ILE A 45 1.99 4.19 5.53
C ILE A 45 1.66 2.73 5.25
N ALA A 46 2.28 2.11 4.25
CA ALA A 46 2.03 0.71 3.90
C ALA A 46 2.28 -0.26 5.07
N LYS A 47 3.40 -0.06 5.78
CA LYS A 47 3.80 -0.89 6.93
C LYS A 47 2.87 -0.68 8.12
N VAL A 48 2.49 0.57 8.39
CA VAL A 48 1.57 0.87 9.49
C VAL A 48 0.16 0.37 9.23
N MET A 49 -0.37 0.53 8.01
CA MET A 49 -1.68 -0.01 7.67
C MET A 49 -1.72 -1.53 7.78
N HIS A 50 -0.62 -2.21 7.42
CA HIS A 50 -0.48 -3.66 7.62
C HIS A 50 -0.60 -4.00 9.10
N GLN A 51 0.18 -3.33 9.96
CA GLN A 51 0.12 -3.54 11.39
C GLN A 51 -1.28 -3.27 11.99
N ILE A 52 -1.96 -2.20 11.56
CA ILE A 52 -3.34 -1.90 11.98
C ILE A 52 -4.28 -3.03 11.60
N ALA A 53 -4.18 -3.55 10.37
CA ALA A 53 -5.10 -4.57 9.88
C ALA A 53 -4.90 -5.94 10.55
N TYR A 54 -3.65 -6.32 10.85
CA TYR A 54 -3.29 -7.64 11.39
C TYR A 54 -3.16 -7.68 12.92
N GLU A 55 -2.49 -6.71 13.53
CA GLU A 55 -2.24 -6.70 14.97
C GLU A 55 -3.34 -5.95 15.74
N GLY A 56 -3.96 -4.99 15.08
CA GLY A 56 -4.89 -4.09 15.72
C GLY A 56 -4.20 -3.00 16.55
N ILE A 57 -4.91 -1.89 16.73
CA ILE A 57 -4.52 -0.74 17.53
C ILE A 57 -5.72 -0.27 18.37
N GLY A 58 -5.54 -0.10 19.68
CA GLY A 58 -6.62 0.31 20.57
C GLY A 58 -7.85 -0.61 20.53
N ASP A 59 -9.01 -0.07 20.90
CA ASP A 59 -10.23 -0.88 21.13
C ASP A 59 -11.27 -0.76 20.01
N LYS A 60 -11.10 0.17 19.06
CA LYS A 60 -12.10 0.40 18.00
C LYS A 60 -11.95 -0.65 16.89
N PRO A 61 -13.05 -1.14 16.31
CA PRO A 61 -12.98 -2.14 15.24
C PRO A 61 -12.48 -1.57 13.90
N GLU A 62 -12.54 -0.25 13.73
CA GLU A 62 -12.17 0.47 12.51
C GLU A 62 -11.70 1.89 12.85
N TYR A 63 -10.86 2.46 11.98
CA TYR A 63 -10.39 3.85 12.08
C TYR A 63 -10.47 4.54 10.73
N SER A 64 -10.77 5.84 10.72
CA SER A 64 -10.55 6.67 9.53
C SER A 64 -9.19 7.34 9.58
N PHE A 65 -8.73 7.89 8.45
CA PHE A 65 -7.48 8.62 8.36
C PHE A 65 -7.73 10.09 8.03
N LEU A 66 -7.20 10.99 8.86
CA LEU A 66 -7.21 12.44 8.63
C LEU A 66 -6.03 12.82 7.73
N MET A 67 -6.36 13.36 6.56
CA MET A 67 -5.43 13.78 5.52
C MET A 67 -4.88 15.19 5.78
N ARG A 68 -3.85 15.59 5.03
CA ARG A 68 -3.22 16.93 5.18
C ARG A 68 -4.15 18.09 4.86
N ASP A 69 -5.05 17.89 3.90
CA ASP A 69 -6.03 18.90 3.49
C ASP A 69 -7.24 18.95 4.45
N GLY A 70 -7.21 18.20 5.55
CA GLY A 70 -8.29 18.12 6.53
C GLY A 70 -9.42 17.16 6.13
N SER A 71 -9.38 16.59 4.92
CA SER A 71 -10.34 15.57 4.52
C SER A 71 -10.12 14.26 5.28
N VAL A 72 -11.18 13.45 5.42
CA VAL A 72 -11.18 12.22 6.20
C VAL A 72 -11.51 11.04 5.30
N SER A 73 -10.67 10.00 5.32
CA SER A 73 -10.91 8.78 4.54
C SER A 73 -12.10 7.99 5.06
N ALA A 74 -12.57 7.04 4.26
CA ALA A 74 -13.42 5.98 4.77
C ALA A 74 -12.72 5.13 5.85
N ASN A 75 -13.52 4.35 6.57
CA ASN A 75 -13.04 3.45 7.62
C ASN A 75 -12.09 2.37 7.08
N PHE A 76 -11.06 2.09 7.86
CA PHE A 76 -10.08 1.04 7.64
C PHE A 76 -10.19 -0.02 8.75
N PRO A 77 -10.19 -1.32 8.41
CA PRO A 77 -10.35 -2.40 9.38
C PRO A 77 -9.18 -2.49 10.36
N ASN A 78 -9.49 -2.74 11.64
CA ASN A 78 -8.52 -2.85 12.72
C ASN A 78 -8.50 -4.26 13.32
N GLY A 79 -7.36 -4.94 13.27
CA GLY A 79 -7.16 -6.28 13.87
C GLY A 79 -8.11 -7.35 13.34
N LYS A 80 -8.60 -7.20 12.10
CA LYS A 80 -9.54 -8.14 11.47
C LYS A 80 -8.85 -9.20 10.60
N LEU A 81 -7.61 -8.96 10.18
CA LEU A 81 -6.79 -9.95 9.48
C LEU A 81 -5.95 -10.71 10.50
N TYR A 82 -5.65 -11.97 10.22
CA TYR A 82 -4.86 -12.82 11.13
C TYR A 82 -3.70 -13.47 10.38
N SER A 83 -2.53 -13.44 11.01
CA SER A 83 -1.29 -13.98 10.48
C SER A 83 -1.26 -15.50 10.62
N GLU A 84 -1.27 -16.22 9.50
CA GLU A 84 -0.85 -17.62 9.44
C GLU A 84 0.48 -17.72 8.67
N PRO A 85 1.20 -18.84 8.74
CA PRO A 85 2.37 -19.06 7.90
C PRO A 85 2.01 -18.93 6.41
N LEU A 86 2.59 -17.92 5.75
CA LEU A 86 2.39 -17.71 4.32
C LEU A 86 3.10 -18.80 3.52
N THR A 87 2.35 -19.57 2.76
CA THR A 87 2.90 -20.42 1.69
C THR A 87 2.68 -19.75 0.36
N MET A 88 3.76 -19.32 -0.29
CA MET A 88 3.68 -18.64 -1.58
C MET A 88 3.01 -19.54 -2.65
N PRO A 89 1.91 -19.09 -3.26
CA PRO A 89 1.22 -19.89 -4.26
C PRO A 89 2.05 -19.96 -5.55
N ARG A 90 2.41 -21.17 -5.97
CA ARG A 90 3.25 -21.39 -7.18
C ARG A 90 2.49 -21.27 -8.49
N THR A 91 1.20 -21.60 -8.49
CA THR A 91 0.35 -21.75 -9.69
C THR A 91 -0.80 -20.75 -9.72
N VAL A 92 -0.50 -19.47 -9.48
CA VAL A 92 -1.48 -18.38 -9.58
C VAL A 92 -0.95 -17.29 -10.52
N PRO A 93 -1.84 -16.47 -11.11
CA PRO A 93 -1.45 -15.27 -11.84
C PRO A 93 -0.49 -14.40 -11.03
N LYS A 94 0.47 -13.78 -11.72
CA LYS A 94 1.38 -12.79 -11.17
C LYS A 94 1.11 -11.46 -11.86
N LEU A 95 1.04 -10.39 -11.08
CA LEU A 95 0.77 -9.06 -11.58
C LEU A 95 1.66 -8.06 -10.86
N SER A 96 2.22 -7.12 -11.60
CA SER A 96 2.98 -5.99 -11.08
C SER A 96 2.20 -4.70 -11.27
N LEU A 97 1.92 -4.00 -10.18
CA LEU A 97 1.16 -2.76 -10.17
C LEU A 97 2.06 -1.57 -9.84
N GLY A 98 1.86 -0.47 -10.55
CA GLY A 98 2.27 0.87 -10.13
C GLY A 98 1.11 1.62 -9.50
N LEU A 99 1.36 2.60 -8.63
CA LEU A 99 0.26 3.37 -8.00
C LEU A 99 -0.36 4.39 -8.96
N ILE A 100 0.48 5.24 -9.56
CA ILE A 100 0.06 6.32 -10.47
C ILE A 100 0.99 6.42 -11.67
N SER A 101 0.41 6.46 -12.87
CA SER A 101 1.13 6.62 -14.14
C SER A 101 1.88 7.96 -14.22
N PHE A 102 2.89 8.08 -15.09
CA PHE A 102 3.61 9.34 -15.41
C PHE A 102 4.35 10.02 -14.25
N ARG A 103 4.34 9.49 -13.03
CA ARG A 103 5.18 10.01 -11.93
C ARG A 103 6.62 9.50 -11.99
N HIS A 104 6.78 8.24 -12.34
CA HIS A 104 8.07 7.57 -12.42
C HIS A 104 8.11 6.73 -13.71
N PRO A 105 8.32 7.35 -14.89
CA PRO A 105 8.38 6.64 -16.17
C PRO A 105 9.45 5.55 -16.20
N GLU A 106 10.50 5.71 -15.39
CA GLU A 106 11.50 4.68 -15.15
C GLU A 106 10.93 3.40 -14.55
N MET A 107 9.68 3.35 -14.11
CA MET A 107 9.03 2.14 -13.59
C MET A 107 8.13 1.43 -14.59
N ASP A 108 7.85 2.06 -15.73
CA ASP A 108 6.87 1.57 -16.71
C ASP A 108 7.20 0.17 -17.23
N TYR A 109 8.48 -0.23 -17.20
CA TYR A 109 8.92 -1.56 -17.62
C TYR A 109 8.74 -2.66 -16.54
N LEU A 110 8.51 -2.28 -15.27
CA LEU A 110 8.25 -3.22 -14.16
C LEU A 110 6.78 -3.50 -13.94
N VAL A 111 5.93 -2.56 -14.37
CA VAL A 111 4.51 -2.55 -14.02
C VAL A 111 3.70 -3.03 -15.22
N ASP A 112 2.80 -3.97 -14.97
CA ASP A 112 1.83 -4.42 -15.96
C ASP A 112 0.68 -3.41 -16.07
N GLN A 113 0.34 -2.77 -14.95
CA GLN A 113 -0.77 -1.82 -14.86
C GLN A 113 -0.56 -0.79 -13.75
N TYR A 114 -1.13 0.40 -13.93
CA TYR A 114 -1.26 1.38 -12.86
C TYR A 114 -2.64 1.32 -12.20
N VAL A 115 -2.69 1.48 -10.88
CA VAL A 115 -3.95 1.54 -10.11
C VAL A 115 -4.80 2.71 -10.59
N ILE A 116 -4.19 3.89 -10.73
CA ILE A 116 -4.83 5.06 -11.31
C ILE A 116 -3.93 5.73 -12.36
N THR A 117 -4.55 6.48 -13.27
CA THR A 117 -3.81 7.33 -14.20
C THR A 117 -3.73 8.75 -13.65
N ASN A 118 -2.69 9.50 -14.03
CA ASN A 118 -2.55 10.90 -13.59
C ASN A 118 -3.71 11.78 -14.10
N PHE A 119 -4.29 11.43 -15.25
CA PHE A 119 -5.44 12.13 -15.82
C PHE A 119 -6.77 11.79 -15.16
N SER A 120 -6.85 10.71 -14.37
CA SER A 120 -8.11 10.32 -13.72
C SER A 120 -8.37 11.00 -12.39
N ILE A 121 -7.42 11.77 -11.84
CA ILE A 121 -7.62 12.52 -10.59
C ILE A 121 -8.37 13.81 -10.91
N PRO A 122 -9.57 14.06 -10.34
CA PRO A 122 -10.29 15.31 -10.55
C PRO A 122 -9.48 16.52 -10.06
N LYS A 123 -9.48 17.62 -10.81
CA LYS A 123 -8.68 18.82 -10.48
C LYS A 123 -8.98 19.45 -9.12
N ASN A 124 -10.19 19.24 -8.59
CA ASN A 124 -10.65 19.77 -7.31
C ASN A 124 -10.96 18.65 -6.29
N ALA A 125 -10.44 17.43 -6.52
CA ALA A 125 -10.61 16.34 -5.57
C ALA A 125 -9.82 16.62 -4.29
N SER A 126 -10.45 16.37 -3.14
CA SER A 126 -9.72 16.26 -1.88
C SER A 126 -8.81 15.01 -1.88
N MET A 127 -7.93 14.93 -0.89
CA MET A 127 -7.13 13.73 -0.65
C MET A 127 -8.03 12.52 -0.34
N ALA A 128 -9.11 12.70 0.41
CA ALA A 128 -10.10 11.65 0.65
C ALA A 128 -10.84 11.22 -0.64
N ASP A 129 -11.16 12.15 -1.54
CA ASP A 129 -11.75 11.80 -2.85
C ASP A 129 -10.78 10.99 -3.71
N THR A 130 -9.50 11.37 -3.71
CA THR A 130 -8.44 10.65 -4.42
C THR A 130 -8.22 9.25 -3.83
N GLU A 131 -8.30 9.13 -2.51
CA GLU A 131 -8.22 7.87 -1.77
C GLU A 131 -9.40 6.96 -2.12
N ALA A 132 -10.63 7.49 -2.09
CA ALA A 132 -11.84 6.77 -2.47
C ALA A 132 -11.77 6.29 -3.93
N TYR A 133 -11.31 7.13 -4.85
CA TYR A 133 -11.11 6.74 -6.24
C TYR A 133 -10.08 5.62 -6.40
N ALA A 134 -8.94 5.70 -5.70
CA ALA A 134 -7.92 4.65 -5.71
C ALA A 134 -8.43 3.34 -5.10
N PHE A 135 -9.26 3.40 -4.06
CA PHE A 135 -9.93 2.24 -3.49
C PHE A 135 -10.84 1.55 -4.51
N GLU A 136 -11.72 2.29 -5.18
CA GLU A 136 -12.65 1.72 -6.17
C GLU A 136 -11.88 1.11 -7.35
N ALA A 137 -10.87 1.82 -7.87
CA ALA A 137 -10.02 1.30 -8.94
C ALA A 137 -9.29 0.01 -8.53
N THR A 138 -8.78 -0.04 -7.30
CA THR A 138 -8.12 -1.24 -6.76
C THR A 138 -9.14 -2.37 -6.58
N MET A 139 -10.31 -2.12 -6.01
CA MET A 139 -11.36 -3.13 -5.83
C MET A 139 -11.81 -3.74 -7.15
N ASN A 140 -12.00 -2.92 -8.19
CA ASN A 140 -12.34 -3.40 -9.53
C ASN A 140 -11.27 -4.36 -10.08
N LEU A 141 -9.99 -4.08 -9.83
CA LEU A 141 -8.90 -4.96 -10.22
C LEU A 141 -8.86 -6.26 -9.38
N LEU A 142 -8.92 -6.15 -8.05
CA LEU A 142 -8.80 -7.31 -7.17
C LEU A 142 -9.98 -8.29 -7.29
N THR A 143 -11.16 -7.80 -7.67
CA THR A 143 -12.36 -8.61 -7.86
C THR A 143 -12.49 -9.23 -9.26
N ASP A 144 -11.49 -9.04 -10.12
CA ASP A 144 -11.46 -9.65 -11.46
C ASP A 144 -11.62 -11.19 -11.35
N PRO A 145 -12.53 -11.82 -12.13
CA PRO A 145 -12.74 -13.25 -12.13
C PRO A 145 -11.49 -14.11 -12.34
N LEU A 146 -10.49 -13.61 -13.09
CA LEU A 146 -9.21 -14.27 -13.33
C LEU A 146 -8.38 -14.41 -12.04
N LEU A 147 -8.56 -13.51 -11.08
CA LEU A 147 -7.84 -13.52 -9.80
C LEU A 147 -8.59 -14.26 -8.68
N LYS A 148 -9.82 -14.73 -8.94
CA LYS A 148 -10.69 -15.38 -7.94
C LYS A 148 -9.99 -16.53 -7.20
N ARG A 149 -9.20 -17.33 -7.91
CA ARG A 149 -8.47 -18.51 -7.36
C ARG A 149 -7.20 -18.15 -6.57
N GLY A 150 -6.85 -16.88 -6.51
CA GLY A 150 -5.61 -16.37 -5.93
C GLY A 150 -4.75 -15.64 -6.97
N ALA A 151 -3.80 -14.85 -6.48
CA ALA A 151 -2.88 -14.05 -7.26
C ALA A 151 -1.65 -13.72 -6.41
N VAL A 152 -0.51 -13.44 -7.05
CA VAL A 152 0.63 -12.75 -6.41
C VAL A 152 0.77 -11.39 -7.06
N ILE A 153 0.45 -10.34 -6.31
CA ILE A 153 0.48 -8.96 -6.78
C ILE A 153 1.65 -8.24 -6.14
N ARG A 154 2.57 -7.71 -6.95
CA ARG A 154 3.64 -6.82 -6.50
C ARG A 154 3.19 -5.39 -6.70
N VAL A 155 3.31 -4.55 -5.68
CA VAL A 155 2.85 -3.15 -5.75
C VAL A 155 4.06 -2.24 -5.60
N TYR A 156 4.51 -1.67 -6.70
CA TYR A 156 5.63 -0.75 -6.73
C TYR A 156 5.17 0.68 -6.38
N HIS A 157 5.73 1.21 -5.30
CA HIS A 157 5.31 2.49 -4.74
C HIS A 157 5.94 3.66 -5.49
N THR A 158 5.09 4.50 -6.09
CA THR A 158 5.48 5.74 -6.80
C THR A 158 5.16 7.03 -6.04
N GLY A 159 4.79 6.91 -4.76
CA GLY A 159 4.47 8.02 -3.87
C GLY A 159 3.21 8.78 -4.28
N LEU A 160 2.15 8.67 -3.47
CA LEU A 160 1.03 9.60 -3.34
C LEU A 160 0.17 9.05 -2.20
N GLU A 161 0.23 9.68 -1.03
CA GLU A 161 -0.38 9.19 0.21
C GLU A 161 -1.83 8.70 0.06
N PRO A 162 -2.77 9.46 -0.54
CA PRO A 162 -4.15 9.00 -0.63
C PRO A 162 -4.31 7.74 -1.49
N VAL A 163 -3.48 7.56 -2.53
CA VAL A 163 -3.52 6.36 -3.37
C VAL A 163 -3.00 5.13 -2.61
N VAL A 164 -1.96 5.31 -1.79
CA VAL A 164 -1.43 4.24 -0.93
C VAL A 164 -2.51 3.79 0.05
N ILE A 165 -3.20 4.74 0.68
CA ILE A 165 -4.27 4.45 1.65
C ILE A 165 -5.44 3.73 0.95
N GLY A 166 -5.89 4.25 -0.19
CA GLY A 166 -6.99 3.65 -0.95
C GLY A 166 -6.69 2.23 -1.40
N LEU A 167 -5.48 2.00 -1.90
CA LEU A 167 -5.02 0.67 -2.29
C LEU A 167 -5.04 -0.30 -1.11
N TYR A 168 -4.43 0.03 0.03
CA TYR A 168 -4.38 -0.92 1.15
C TYR A 168 -5.71 -1.09 1.85
N ARG A 169 -6.58 -0.08 1.85
CA ARG A 169 -7.97 -0.24 2.29
C ARG A 169 -8.71 -1.24 1.39
N ALA A 170 -8.51 -1.18 0.07
CA ALA A 170 -9.07 -2.14 -0.87
C ALA A 170 -8.50 -3.55 -0.69
N VAL A 171 -7.17 -3.67 -0.50
CA VAL A 171 -6.52 -4.95 -0.20
C VAL A 171 -7.08 -5.58 1.07
N ALA A 172 -7.16 -4.82 2.17
CA ALA A 172 -7.68 -5.32 3.43
C ALA A 172 -9.15 -5.76 3.29
N THR A 173 -9.97 -4.94 2.63
CA THR A 173 -11.39 -5.24 2.36
C THR A 173 -11.54 -6.50 1.51
N HIS A 174 -10.75 -6.62 0.43
CA HIS A 174 -10.79 -7.78 -0.44
C HIS A 174 -10.40 -9.06 0.31
N LEU A 175 -9.33 -9.03 1.10
CA LEU A 175 -8.91 -10.18 1.91
C LEU A 175 -9.99 -10.58 2.93
N LEU A 176 -10.62 -9.62 3.62
CA LEU A 176 -11.73 -9.90 4.53
C LEU A 176 -12.93 -10.55 3.81
N ASN A 177 -13.30 -10.05 2.63
CA ASN A 177 -14.37 -10.64 1.83
C ASN A 177 -14.04 -12.08 1.44
N ARG A 178 -12.80 -12.33 0.99
CA ARG A 178 -12.34 -13.69 0.65
C ARG A 178 -12.39 -14.64 1.86
N LEU A 179 -12.03 -14.16 3.05
CA LEU A 179 -12.10 -14.95 4.28
C LEU A 179 -13.55 -15.27 4.62
N SER A 180 -14.46 -14.29 4.52
CA SER A 180 -15.90 -14.47 4.72
C SER A 180 -16.49 -15.50 3.74
N ASP A 181 -15.99 -15.51 2.49
CA ASP A 181 -16.41 -16.46 1.46
C ASP A 181 -15.76 -17.85 1.61
N GLY A 182 -14.92 -18.08 2.63
CA GLY A 182 -14.22 -19.35 2.84
C GLY A 182 -13.17 -19.67 1.76
N LEU A 183 -12.68 -18.66 1.03
CA LEU A 183 -11.68 -18.86 -0.02
C LEU A 183 -10.30 -19.12 0.58
N ARG A 184 -9.51 -19.97 -0.08
CA ARG A 184 -8.13 -20.24 0.32
C ARG A 184 -7.27 -18.98 0.21
N ARG A 185 -6.34 -18.84 1.18
CA ARG A 185 -5.29 -17.80 1.26
C ARG A 185 -4.21 -17.97 0.20
N ARG A 186 -4.61 -17.76 -1.05
CA ARG A 186 -3.74 -17.82 -2.24
C ARG A 186 -3.62 -16.45 -2.92
N PHE A 187 -4.13 -15.42 -2.27
CA PHE A 187 -4.09 -14.05 -2.76
C PHE A 187 -3.07 -13.29 -1.91
N VAL A 188 -1.98 -12.85 -2.53
CA VAL A 188 -0.83 -12.27 -1.84
C VAL A 188 -0.52 -10.93 -2.48
N VAL A 189 -0.43 -9.87 -1.69
CA VAL A 189 -0.01 -8.54 -2.12
C VAL A 189 1.30 -8.17 -1.44
N ILE A 190 2.33 -7.88 -2.22
CA ILE A 190 3.69 -7.59 -1.77
C ILE A 190 4.00 -6.13 -2.08
N PRO A 191 4.07 -5.25 -1.07
CA PRO A 191 4.54 -3.88 -1.26
C PRO A 191 6.01 -3.86 -1.67
N CYS A 192 6.36 -3.07 -2.68
CA CYS A 192 7.73 -2.88 -3.15
C CYS A 192 8.08 -1.38 -3.05
N LEU A 193 8.91 -1.00 -2.07
CA LEU A 193 9.34 0.37 -1.82
C LEU A 193 10.64 0.70 -2.54
N PHE A 194 10.72 1.83 -3.21
CA PHE A 194 11.97 2.25 -3.87
C PHE A 194 13.04 2.63 -2.85
N VAL A 195 14.22 2.03 -2.94
CA VAL A 195 15.36 2.26 -2.03
C VAL A 195 16.38 3.21 -2.64
N GLY A 196 16.33 3.42 -3.95
CA GLY A 196 17.24 4.30 -4.67
C GLY A 196 18.64 3.73 -4.79
N LYS A 197 19.03 3.31 -6.00
CA LYS A 197 20.44 3.35 -6.40
C LYS A 197 20.61 4.59 -7.28
N ARG A 198 21.38 5.59 -6.82
CA ARG A 198 21.69 6.79 -7.63
C ARG A 198 22.66 6.48 -8.77
N ASP A 199 23.37 5.35 -8.71
CA ASP A 199 24.31 4.91 -9.74
C ASP A 199 23.64 4.04 -10.81
N LEU A 200 22.31 4.13 -10.95
CA LEU A 200 21.64 3.50 -12.07
C LEU A 200 22.07 4.24 -13.35
N PRO A 201 22.38 3.51 -14.44
CA PRO A 201 22.73 4.15 -15.70
C PRO A 201 21.62 5.13 -16.09
N PRO A 202 21.96 6.24 -16.76
CA PRO A 202 20.96 7.18 -17.23
C PRO A 202 19.84 6.45 -17.99
N TRP A 203 18.62 6.95 -17.85
CA TRP A 203 17.47 6.38 -18.54
C TRP A 203 17.77 6.30 -20.04
N THR A 204 17.82 5.07 -20.54
CA THR A 204 17.98 4.79 -21.96
C THR A 204 17.02 3.69 -22.35
N PRO A 205 16.67 3.55 -23.64
CA PRO A 205 15.90 2.38 -24.11
C PRO A 205 16.52 1.02 -23.76
N LYS A 206 17.81 0.97 -23.38
CA LYS A 206 18.55 -0.25 -23.00
C LYS A 206 18.76 -0.41 -21.49
N SER A 207 18.46 0.62 -20.70
CA SER A 207 18.59 0.64 -19.25
C SER A 207 17.45 1.46 -18.69
N PRO A 208 16.36 0.82 -18.27
CA PRO A 208 15.09 1.51 -18.05
C PRO A 208 15.02 2.29 -16.73
N GLY A 209 16.15 2.48 -16.05
CA GLY A 209 16.31 3.45 -14.97
C GLY A 209 15.94 2.92 -13.59
N ALA A 210 14.84 2.18 -13.42
CA ALA A 210 14.65 1.34 -12.24
C ALA A 210 15.19 -0.08 -12.51
N LEU A 211 15.28 -0.92 -11.47
CA LEU A 211 15.44 -2.40 -11.57
C LEU A 211 14.67 -3.06 -10.40
N PRO A 212 14.23 -4.33 -10.46
CA PRO A 212 13.60 -5.00 -9.32
C PRO A 212 14.44 -4.92 -8.04
N GLU A 213 15.77 -4.98 -8.17
CA GLU A 213 16.72 -4.94 -7.04
C GLU A 213 16.80 -3.57 -6.38
N SER A 214 16.28 -2.52 -7.03
CA SER A 214 16.15 -1.16 -6.52
C SER A 214 14.98 -1.00 -5.55
N TYR A 215 14.19 -2.06 -5.33
CA TYR A 215 13.07 -2.07 -4.41
C TYR A 215 13.32 -2.97 -3.20
N TYR A 216 12.70 -2.60 -2.09
CA TYR A 216 12.62 -3.35 -0.84
C TYR A 216 11.20 -3.88 -0.70
N GLU A 217 11.06 -5.19 -0.54
CA GLU A 217 9.77 -5.84 -0.31
C GLU A 217 9.37 -5.71 1.17
N LEU A 218 8.15 -5.25 1.43
CA LEU A 218 7.59 -5.29 2.78
C LEU A 218 6.90 -6.62 3.08
N THR A 219 6.49 -6.78 4.33
CA THR A 219 5.60 -7.85 4.76
C THR A 219 4.38 -7.97 3.83
N PRO A 220 4.13 -9.16 3.25
CA PRO A 220 2.99 -9.37 2.38
C PRO A 220 1.65 -9.30 3.13
N TRP A 221 0.61 -8.97 2.37
CA TRP A 221 -0.80 -9.08 2.76
C TRP A 221 -1.41 -10.33 2.14
N PHE A 222 -2.09 -11.16 2.92
CA PHE A 222 -2.71 -12.43 2.52
C PHE A 222 -3.79 -12.93 3.51
#